data_AF-A0A0D4BXI4-F1
#
_entry.id   AF-A0A0D4BXI4-F1
#
_cell.length_a   1.000
_cell.length_b   1.000
_cell.length_c   1.000
_cell.angle_alpha   90.00
_cell.angle_beta   90.00
_cell.angle_gamma   90.00
#
_symmetry.space_group_name_H-M   'P 1'
#
loop_
_entity.id
_entity.type
_entity.pdbx_description
1 polymer ?
#
loop_
_entity_poly.entity_id
_entity_poly.type
_entity_poly.pdbx_seq_one_letter_code
_entity_poly.pdbx_strand_id
1 'polypeptide(L)' 'MTINWNAFVVVAIATLVGALAVVTLFSFAVRLHAASLDRTGADRVRVKIAEYLCYLLCAGSVLYGIYLIVPFFHSK' A
#
# COMPACT_ATOMS: atom_id res chain seq x y z
N MET A 1 -1.98 5.37 37.07
CA MET A 1 -1.80 5.42 35.60
C MET A 1 -0.40 4.93 35.28
N THR A 2 -0.23 3.66 34.91
CA THR A 2 1.07 3.08 34.51
C THR A 2 1.14 3.06 32.99
N ILE A 3 2.15 3.71 32.41
CA ILE A 3 2.27 3.84 30.95
C ILE A 3 2.82 2.54 30.35
N ASN A 4 2.11 1.96 29.39
CA ASN A 4 2.54 0.75 28.72
C ASN A 4 3.50 1.13 27.58
N TRP A 5 4.79 1.27 27.91
CA TRP A 5 5.85 1.55 26.94
C TRP A 5 5.84 0.61 25.73
N ASN A 6 5.46 -0.66 25.95
CA ASN A 6 5.31 -1.66 24.88
C ASN A 6 4.27 -1.26 23.81
N ALA A 7 3.15 -0.64 24.20
CA ALA A 7 2.11 -0.23 23.25
C ALA A 7 2.61 0.83 22.27
N PHE A 8 3.45 1.76 22.73
CA PHE A 8 4.04 2.79 21.88
C PHE A 8 4.98 2.19 20.83
N VAL A 9 5.80 1.20 21.22
CA VAL A 9 6.70 0.51 20.30
C VAL A 9 5.91 -0.21 19.21
N VAL A 10 4.82 -0.89 19.58
CA VAL A 10 3.95 -1.57 18.61
C VAL A 10 3.36 -0.59 17.59
N VAL A 11 2.83 0.55 18.03
CA VAL A 11 2.27 1.57 17.11
C VAL A 11 3.36 2.16 16.22
N ALA A 12 4.54 2.45 16.79
CA ALA A 12 5.67 2.98 16.01
C ALA A 12 6.10 2.01 14.90
N ILE A 13 6.24 0.72 15.20
CA ILE A 13 6.60 -0.29 14.21
C ILE A 13 5.48 -0.49 13.20
N ALA A 14 4.22 -0.58 13.65
CA ALA A 14 3.07 -0.79 12.75
C ALA A 14 2.93 0.38 11.75
N THR A 15 3.07 1.62 12.21
CA THR A 15 3.01 2.80 11.35
C THR A 15 4.20 2.90 10.40
N LEU A 16 5.41 2.60 10.88
CA LEU A 16 6.62 2.60 10.06
C LEU A 16 6.55 1.54 8.94
N VAL A 17 6.20 0.30 9.29
CA VAL A 17 6.09 -0.81 8.33
C VAL A 17 4.97 -0.53 7.32
N GLY A 18 3.82 -0.05 7.77
CA GLY A 18 2.72 0.34 6.89
C GLY A 18 3.13 1.42 5.91
N ALA A 19 3.80 2.48 6.39
CA ALA A 19 4.29 3.56 5.53
C ALA A 19 5.31 3.07 4.50
N LEU A 20 6.31 2.29 4.91
CA LEU A 20 7.33 1.75 4.01
C LEU A 20 6.72 0.83 2.95
N ALA A 21 5.76 -0.02 3.33
CA ALA A 21 5.07 -0.91 2.39
C ALA A 21 4.31 -0.11 1.32
N VAL A 22 3.54 0.90 1.73
CA VAL A 22 2.77 1.75 0.79
C VAL A 22 3.70 2.55 -0.13
N VAL A 23 4.76 3.16 0.42
CA VAL A 23 5.70 3.98 -0.36
C VAL A 23 6.47 3.15 -1.38
N THR A 24 6.91 1.94 -1.02
CA THR A 24 7.64 1.05 -1.93
C THR A 24 6.73 0.52 -3.05
N LEU A 25 5.52 0.09 -2.72
CA LEU A 25 4.52 -0.33 -3.71
C LEU A 25 4.18 0.80 -4.68
N PHE A 26 3.95 2.02 -4.18
CA PHE A 26 3.63 3.16 -5.03
C PHE A 26 4.80 3.53 -5.94
N SER A 27 6.03 3.58 -5.41
CA SER A 27 7.23 3.85 -6.20
C SER A 27 7.43 2.79 -7.30
N PHE A 28 7.15 1.53 -7.00
CA PHE A 28 7.22 0.44 -7.97
C PHE A 28 6.13 0.57 -9.05
N ALA A 29 4.91 0.94 -8.68
CA ALA A 29 3.81 1.18 -9.62
C ALA A 29 4.12 2.32 -10.60
N VAL A 30 4.68 3.44 -10.12
CA VAL A 30 5.12 4.56 -10.97
C VAL A 30 6.22 4.12 -11.94
N ARG A 31 7.17 3.28 -11.47
CA ARG A 31 8.24 2.77 -12.34
C ARG A 31 7.71 1.82 -13.42
N LEU A 32 6.76 0.96 -13.09
CA LEU A 32 6.07 0.11 -14.05
C LEU A 32 5.27 0.94 -15.06
N HIS A 33 4.63 2.02 -14.62
CA HIS A 33 3.89 2.94 -15.48
C HIS A 33 4.79 3.61 -16.53
N ALA A 34 5.95 4.12 -16.11
CA ALA A 34 6.93 4.64 -17.04
C ALA A 34 7.37 3.57 -18.06
N ALA A 35 7.64 2.36 -17.58
CA ALA A 35 8.05 1.24 -18.43
C ALA A 35 6.92 0.66 -19.32
N SER A 36 5.66 1.06 -19.10
CA SER A 36 4.51 0.68 -19.93
C SER A 36 4.29 1.67 -21.08
N LEU A 37 4.85 2.88 -20.98
CA LEU A 37 4.80 3.92 -22.01
C LEU A 37 5.79 3.64 -23.14
N ASP A 38 6.98 3.13 -22.81
CA ASP A 38 8.06 2.84 -23.77
C ASP A 38 7.86 1.53 -24.56
N ARG A 39 6.92 0.67 -24.15
CA ARG A 39 6.68 -0.64 -24.76
C ARG A 39 5.51 -0.62 -25.74
N THR A 40 5.58 -1.44 -26.79
CA THR A 40 4.52 -1.62 -27.79
C THR A 40 4.09 -3.09 -27.90
N GLY A 41 2.90 -3.33 -28.46
CA GLY A 41 2.38 -4.69 -28.68
C GLY A 41 2.05 -5.46 -27.39
N ALA A 42 2.29 -6.78 -27.39
CA ALA A 42 1.92 -7.68 -26.29
C ALA A 42 2.66 -7.38 -24.97
N ASP A 43 3.91 -6.93 -25.03
CA ASP A 43 4.70 -6.60 -23.84
C ASP A 43 4.18 -5.35 -23.13
N ARG A 44 3.59 -4.40 -23.87
CA ARG A 44 2.87 -3.25 -23.28
C ARG A 44 1.73 -3.71 -22.39
N VAL A 45 0.93 -4.67 -22.87
CA VAL A 45 -0.24 -5.19 -22.15
C VAL A 45 0.18 -5.87 -20.84
N ARG A 46 1.25 -6.68 -20.88
CA ARG A 46 1.76 -7.38 -19.67
C ARG A 46 2.20 -6.40 -18.59
N VAL A 47 2.91 -5.34 -18.97
CA VAL A 47 3.42 -4.34 -18.04
C VAL A 47 2.30 -3.41 -17.54
N LYS A 48 1.33 -3.08 -18.40
CA LYS A 48 0.09 -2.39 -18.02
C LYS A 48 -0.70 -3.13 -16.94
N ILE A 49 -0.84 -4.45 -17.10
CA ILE A 49 -1.54 -5.28 -16.09
C ILE A 49 -0.77 -5.27 -14.77
N ALA A 50 0.55 -5.45 -14.81
CA ALA A 50 1.39 -5.42 -13.62
C ALA A 50 1.33 -4.07 -12.89
N GLU A 51 1.37 -2.97 -13.63
CA GLU A 51 1.18 -1.61 -13.12
C GLU A 51 -0.16 -1.47 -12.39
N TYR A 52 -1.26 -1.86 -13.06
CA TYR A 52 -2.61 -1.73 -12.51
C TYR A 52 -2.80 -2.58 -11.24
N LEU A 53 -2.25 -3.80 -11.22
CA LEU A 53 -2.26 -4.66 -10.03
C LEU A 53 -1.51 -4.01 -8.86
N CYS A 54 -0.36 -3.38 -9.10
CA CYS A 54 0.41 -2.70 -8.06
C CYS A 54 -0.34 -1.49 -7.50
N TYR A 55 -0.98 -0.69 -8.37
CA TYR A 55 -1.83 0.41 -7.93
C TYR A 55 -3.06 -0.06 -7.14
N LEU A 56 -3.71 -1.15 -7.59
CA LEU A 56 -4.86 -1.73 -6.87
C LEU A 56 -4.47 -2.27 -5.50
N LEU A 57 -3.33 -2.96 -5.40
CA LEU A 57 -2.80 -3.44 -4.12
C LEU A 57 -2.52 -2.28 -3.17
N CYS A 58 -1.89 -1.21 -3.67
CA CYS A 58 -1.63 0.00 -2.87
C CYS A 58 -2.94 0.66 -2.40
N ALA A 59 -3.89 0.87 -3.31
CA ALA A 59 -5.19 1.45 -2.99
C ALA A 59 -5.97 0.58 -1.99
N GLY A 60 -5.96 -0.75 -2.18
CA GLY A 60 -6.58 -1.72 -1.28
C GLY A 60 -5.96 -1.69 0.12
N SER A 61 -4.63 -1.59 0.22
CA SER A 61 -3.93 -1.50 1.51
C SER A 61 -4.33 -0.23 2.29
N VAL A 62 -4.45 0.91 1.60
CA VAL A 62 -4.86 2.18 2.20
C VAL A 62 -6.33 2.12 2.62
N LEU A 63 -7.22 1.60 1.77
CA LEU A 63 -8.63 1.42 2.10
C LEU A 63 -8.83 0.50 3.30
N TYR A 64 -8.04 -0.56 3.39
CA TYR A 64 -8.05 -1.45 4.55
C TYR A 64 -7.56 -0.75 5.82
N GLY A 65 -6.52 0.08 5.73
CA GLY A 65 -6.08 0.93 6.83
C GLY A 65 -7.18 1.89 7.32
N ILE A 66 -7.86 2.57 6.38
CA ILE A 66 -9.00 3.46 6.69
C ILE A 66 -10.13 2.69 7.38
N TYR A 67 -10.44 1.48 6.88
CA TYR A 67 -11.44 0.60 7.47
C TYR A 67 -11.12 0.24 8.93
N LEU A 68 -9.84 0.00 9.26
CA LEU A 68 -9.41 -0.31 10.62
C LEU A 68 -9.37 0.92 11.55
N ILE A 69 -9.16 2.13 11.02
CA ILE A 69 -9.13 3.37 11.83
C ILE A 69 -10.55 3.79 12.24
N VAL A 70 -11.54 3.55 11.39
CA VAL A 70 -12.92 3.95 11.63
C VAL A 70 -13.68 2.84 12.39
N PRO A 71 -13.94 2.98 13.70
CA PRO A 71 -14.53 1.92 14.51
C PRO A 71 -15.94 1.52 14.03
N PHE A 72 -16.67 2.43 13.39
CA PHE A 72 -18.01 2.17 12.86
C PHE A 72 -18.05 1.02 11.83
N PHE A 73 -16.96 0.75 11.09
CA PHE A 73 -16.97 -0.23 10.01
C PHE A 73 -16.59 -1.66 10.43
N HIS A 74 -15.92 -1.85 11.57
CA HIS A 74 -15.42 -3.17 12.01
C HIS A 74 -15.86 -3.61 13.42
N SER A 75 -16.71 -2.82 14.10
CA SER A 75 -17.11 -3.00 15.50
C SER A 75 -18.30 -3.97 15.72
N LYS A 76 -18.32 -5.13 15.06
CA LYS A 76 -19.24 -6.23 15.44
C LYS A 76 -18.51 -7.32 16.20
#